data_AF-A0A0D8XD14-F1
#
_entry.id   AF-A0A0D8XD14-F1
#
_cell.length_a   1.000
_cell.length_b   1.000
_cell.length_c   1.000
_cell.angle_alpha   90.00
_cell.angle_beta   90.00
_cell.angle_gamma   90.00
#
_symmetry.space_group_name_H-M   'P 1'
#
loop_
_entity.id
_entity.type
_entity.pdbx_description
1 polymer ?
#
loop_
_entity_poly.entity_id
_entity_poly.type
_entity_poly.pdbx_seq_one_letter_code
_entity_poly.pdbx_strand_id
1 'polypeptide(L)'
;MENKICDTLYELISYYTRHYLTTPTFKMILTTPCPQPQPHLDQPWFSQTADKEKAEALLNQVPEDGAFLVRYSKSDKNVFVISIRVDGEILHYRLKRDGRIFVVNQTVFENVNQIVEYYRTHEFVRGIPLRFPINETDIKLSPNCTEITQGSYQELSQLQEKILARALRPYRGVTEGDLSFPANAIITVLRKEEAFWTGD
;
A
#
# COMPACT_ATOMS: atom_id res chain seq x y z
N MET A 1 1.59 -30.17 38.81
CA MET A 1 1.49 -30.53 37.39
C MET A 1 2.65 -29.84 36.69
N GLU A 2 3.60 -30.61 36.17
CA GLU A 2 4.72 -30.02 35.41
C GLU A 2 4.20 -29.58 34.05
N ASN A 3 4.28 -28.28 33.77
CA ASN A 3 3.97 -27.75 32.45
C ASN A 3 5.08 -28.19 31.47
N LYS A 4 4.70 -28.65 30.28
CA LYS A 4 5.66 -29.04 29.25
C LYS A 4 6.43 -27.79 28.81
N ILE A 5 7.76 -27.82 28.95
CA ILE A 5 8.65 -26.81 28.39
C ILE A 5 8.94 -27.21 26.94
N CYS A 6 8.78 -26.25 26.03
CA CYS A 6 9.04 -26.36 24.60
C CYS A 6 9.92 -25.16 24.18
N ASP A 7 10.73 -25.34 23.15
CA ASP A 7 11.68 -24.31 22.71
C ASP A 7 11.03 -23.30 21.77
N THR A 8 9.91 -23.69 21.13
CA THR A 8 9.14 -22.79 20.26
C THR A 8 7.64 -22.83 20.54
N LEU A 9 6.96 -21.74 20.18
CA LEU A 9 5.50 -21.68 20.21
C LEU A 9 4.88 -22.74 19.27
N TYR A 10 5.53 -23.03 18.14
CA TYR A 10 5.08 -24.06 17.20
C TYR A 10 5.09 -25.45 17.85
N GLU A 11 6.17 -25.81 18.53
CA GLU A 11 6.27 -27.07 19.27
C GLU A 11 5.24 -27.17 20.39
N LEU A 12 5.05 -26.08 21.13
CA LEU A 12 4.06 -26.02 22.21
C LEU A 12 2.65 -26.25 21.66
N ILE A 13 2.27 -25.54 20.60
CA ILE A 13 0.96 -25.69 19.96
C ILE A 13 0.81 -27.11 19.41
N SER A 14 1.81 -27.60 18.66
CA SER A 14 1.82 -28.93 18.07
C SER A 14 1.66 -30.04 19.12
N TYR A 15 2.36 -29.93 20.26
CA TYR A 15 2.23 -30.85 21.37
C TYR A 15 0.80 -30.86 21.92
N TYR A 16 0.24 -29.70 22.25
CA TYR A 16 -1.11 -29.63 22.82
C TYR A 16 -2.25 -29.87 21.81
N THR A 17 -1.95 -30.06 20.51
CA THR A 17 -2.92 -30.65 19.58
C THR A 17 -3.15 -32.15 19.80
N ARG A 18 -2.18 -32.84 20.43
CA ARG A 18 -2.21 -34.29 20.68
C ARG A 18 -2.28 -34.65 22.17
N HIS A 19 -1.95 -33.71 23.04
CA HIS A 19 -1.89 -33.91 24.48
C HIS A 19 -2.80 -32.92 25.21
N TYR A 20 -3.40 -33.37 26.32
CA TYR A 20 -4.30 -32.51 27.08
C TYR A 20 -3.56 -31.40 27.82
N LEU A 21 -3.91 -30.17 27.49
CA LEU A 21 -3.69 -29.01 28.33
C LEU A 21 -4.61 -29.13 29.55
N THR A 22 -4.01 -29.27 30.73
CA THR A 22 -4.74 -29.51 31.98
C THR A 22 -4.49 -28.33 32.93
N THR A 23 -5.57 -27.72 33.39
CA THR A 23 -5.57 -26.72 34.47
C THR A 23 -6.39 -27.26 35.64
N PRO A 24 -6.39 -26.61 36.82
CA PRO A 24 -7.22 -27.06 37.95
C PRO A 24 -8.73 -27.08 37.66
N THR A 25 -9.19 -26.32 36.67
CA THR A 25 -10.63 -26.11 36.38
C THR A 25 -11.09 -26.68 35.05
N PHE A 26 -10.18 -26.97 34.10
CA PHE A 26 -10.56 -27.57 32.82
C PHE A 26 -9.42 -28.40 32.20
N LYS A 27 -9.79 -29.30 31.28
CA LYS A 27 -8.88 -30.15 30.53
C LYS A 27 -9.32 -30.19 29.07
N MET A 28 -8.42 -29.82 28.14
CA MET A 28 -8.74 -29.77 26.71
C MET A 28 -7.50 -30.02 25.84
N ILE A 29 -7.71 -30.26 24.55
CA ILE A 29 -6.65 -30.24 23.52
C ILE A 29 -6.85 -29.01 22.63
N LEU A 30 -5.77 -28.49 22.05
CA LEU A 30 -5.87 -27.47 21.02
C LEU A 30 -6.45 -28.09 19.75
N THR A 31 -7.54 -27.53 19.25
CA THR A 31 -8.26 -28.05 18.09
C THR A 31 -8.00 -27.18 16.87
N THR A 32 -9.02 -26.85 16.09
CA THR A 32 -8.90 -26.04 14.88
C THR A 32 -8.40 -24.64 15.23
N PRO A 33 -7.29 -24.18 14.62
CA PRO A 33 -6.81 -22.83 14.84
C PRO A 33 -7.88 -21.82 14.39
N CYS A 34 -8.02 -20.73 15.15
CA CYS A 34 -8.90 -19.65 14.75
C CYS A 34 -8.42 -19.09 13.40
N PRO A 35 -9.28 -19.01 12.37
CA PRO A 35 -8.88 -18.40 11.10
C PRO A 35 -8.47 -16.96 11.36
N GLN A 36 -7.36 -16.53 10.73
CA GLN A 36 -6.93 -15.15 10.86
C GLN A 36 -8.00 -14.26 10.22
N PRO A 37 -8.52 -13.24 10.93
CA PRO A 37 -9.54 -12.37 10.36
C PRO A 37 -8.98 -11.69 9.11
N GLN A 38 -9.78 -11.64 8.06
CA GLN A 38 -9.45 -11.02 6.78
C GLN A 38 -10.33 -9.79 6.55
N PRO A 39 -10.23 -8.75 7.39
CA PRO A 39 -11.13 -7.59 7.37
C PRO A 39 -10.99 -6.74 6.11
N HIS A 40 -9.98 -7.01 5.27
CA HIS A 40 -9.79 -6.37 3.97
C HIS A 40 -10.79 -6.86 2.92
N LEU A 41 -11.40 -8.04 3.08
CA LEU A 41 -12.30 -8.61 2.08
C LEU A 41 -13.59 -7.78 1.89
N ASP A 42 -14.04 -7.10 2.95
CA ASP A 42 -15.26 -6.28 2.92
C ASP A 42 -14.97 -4.79 2.62
N GLN A 43 -13.75 -4.47 2.18
CA GLN A 43 -13.34 -3.09 1.97
C GLN A 43 -13.58 -2.63 0.53
N PRO A 44 -14.06 -1.38 0.33
CA PRO A 44 -14.41 -0.86 -1.00
C PRO A 44 -13.20 -0.63 -1.91
N TRP A 45 -11.98 -0.62 -1.38
CA TRP A 45 -10.73 -0.49 -2.14
C TRP A 45 -10.08 -1.86 -2.44
N PHE A 46 -10.64 -2.96 -1.95
CA PHE A 46 -10.03 -4.27 -2.11
C PHE A 46 -10.66 -5.05 -3.27
N SER A 47 -9.82 -5.53 -4.18
CA SER A 47 -10.22 -6.38 -5.31
C SER A 47 -9.55 -7.75 -5.18
N GLN A 48 -10.34 -8.77 -4.82
CA GLN A 48 -9.84 -10.13 -4.63
C GLN A 48 -9.38 -10.80 -5.93
N THR A 49 -10.07 -10.50 -7.03
CA THR A 49 -9.93 -11.15 -8.35
C THR A 49 -9.12 -10.36 -9.35
N ALA A 50 -8.89 -9.07 -9.09
CA ALA A 50 -8.17 -8.21 -10.02
C ALA A 50 -6.69 -8.61 -10.13
N ASP A 51 -6.21 -8.81 -11.35
CA ASP A 51 -4.79 -8.86 -11.67
C ASP A 51 -4.26 -7.48 -12.08
N LYS A 52 -3.04 -7.44 -12.63
CA LYS A 52 -2.40 -6.17 -13.00
C LYS A 52 -3.20 -5.47 -14.09
N GLU A 53 -3.54 -6.21 -15.13
CA GLU A 53 -4.21 -5.74 -16.34
C GLU A 53 -5.61 -5.22 -15.99
N LYS A 54 -6.34 -5.96 -15.15
CA LYS A 54 -7.64 -5.53 -14.65
C LYS A 54 -7.55 -4.28 -13.79
N ALA A 55 -6.54 -4.19 -12.92
CA ALA A 55 -6.33 -2.99 -12.09
C ALA A 55 -6.02 -1.75 -12.93
N GLU A 56 -5.19 -1.88 -13.96
CA GLU A 56 -4.90 -0.80 -14.91
C GLU A 56 -6.16 -0.34 -15.66
N ALA A 57 -6.98 -1.28 -16.12
CA ALA A 57 -8.24 -0.95 -16.79
C ALA A 57 -9.25 -0.22 -15.88
N LEU A 58 -9.28 -0.54 -14.58
CA LEU A 58 -10.11 0.18 -13.60
C LEU A 58 -9.56 1.58 -13.34
N LEU A 59 -8.25 1.72 -13.13
CA LEU A 59 -7.60 3.00 -12.87
C LEU A 59 -7.62 3.94 -14.09
N ASN A 60 -7.59 3.41 -15.31
CA ASN A 60 -7.72 4.23 -16.53
C ASN A 60 -9.14 4.79 -16.74
N GLN A 61 -10.15 4.28 -16.02
CA GLN A 61 -11.51 4.85 -16.05
C GLN A 61 -11.70 5.99 -15.05
N VAL A 62 -10.76 6.18 -14.13
CA VAL A 62 -10.80 7.23 -13.11
C VAL A 62 -9.52 8.05 -13.26
N PRO A 63 -9.53 9.12 -14.08
CA PRO A 63 -8.35 9.94 -14.35
C PRO A 63 -8.02 10.91 -13.20
N GLU A 64 -8.18 10.47 -11.96
CA GLU A 64 -7.92 11.25 -10.75
C GLU A 64 -6.66 10.73 -10.06
N ASP A 65 -5.75 11.63 -9.71
CA ASP A 65 -4.58 11.27 -8.90
C ASP A 65 -5.00 10.82 -7.50
N GLY A 66 -4.40 9.74 -7.02
CA GLY A 66 -4.75 9.10 -5.76
C GLY A 66 -5.94 8.13 -5.88
N ALA A 67 -6.45 7.88 -7.10
CA ALA A 67 -7.27 6.71 -7.36
C ALA A 67 -6.45 5.43 -7.14
N PHE A 68 -7.00 4.49 -6.36
CA PHE A 68 -6.24 3.32 -5.95
C PHE A 68 -7.13 2.10 -5.68
N LEU A 69 -6.52 0.93 -5.81
CA LEU A 69 -7.07 -0.32 -5.32
C LEU A 69 -5.96 -1.22 -4.77
N VAL A 70 -6.33 -2.10 -3.84
CA VAL A 70 -5.46 -3.15 -3.33
C VAL A 70 -5.94 -4.47 -3.87
N ARG A 71 -5.00 -5.27 -4.36
CA ARG A 71 -5.26 -6.61 -4.90
C ARG A 71 -4.24 -7.61 -4.40
N TYR A 72 -4.50 -8.90 -4.60
CA TYR A 72 -3.47 -9.92 -4.44
C TYR A 72 -2.44 -9.85 -5.58
N SER A 73 -1.22 -10.30 -5.29
CA SER A 73 -0.27 -10.61 -6.36
C SER A 73 -0.75 -11.84 -7.12
N LYS A 74 -0.61 -11.81 -8.46
CA LYS A 74 -0.93 -12.95 -9.33
C LYS A 74 -0.13 -14.20 -8.98
N SER A 75 1.12 -14.02 -8.52
CA SER A 75 2.04 -15.11 -8.19
C SER A 75 1.90 -15.62 -6.75
N ASP A 76 1.43 -14.78 -5.83
CA ASP A 76 1.39 -15.11 -4.40
C ASP A 76 0.25 -14.36 -3.71
N LYS A 77 -0.76 -15.10 -3.23
CA LYS A 77 -1.91 -14.54 -2.51
C LYS A 77 -1.56 -14.02 -1.11
N ASN A 78 -0.35 -14.29 -0.60
CA ASN A 78 0.14 -13.70 0.64
C ASN A 78 0.77 -12.32 0.44
N VAL A 79 1.02 -11.92 -0.82
CA VAL A 79 1.56 -10.61 -1.18
C VAL A 79 0.42 -9.74 -1.68
N PHE A 80 0.26 -8.57 -1.07
CA PHE A 80 -0.69 -7.56 -1.54
C PHE A 80 0.01 -6.60 -2.50
N VAL A 81 -0.75 -5.98 -3.39
CA VAL A 81 -0.27 -4.95 -4.31
C VAL A 81 -1.18 -3.76 -4.23
N ILE A 82 -0.65 -2.59 -3.86
CA ILE A 82 -1.32 -1.30 -4.03
C ILE A 82 -1.09 -0.88 -5.48
N SER A 83 -2.16 -0.70 -6.23
CA SER A 83 -2.13 -0.08 -7.56
C SER A 83 -2.73 1.32 -7.44
N ILE A 84 -1.99 2.35 -7.83
CA ILE A 84 -2.37 3.76 -7.66
C ILE A 84 -2.09 4.56 -8.93
N ARG A 85 -2.96 5.51 -9.25
CA ARG A 85 -2.73 6.52 -10.30
C ARG A 85 -2.08 7.78 -9.71
N VAL A 86 -0.99 8.22 -10.32
CA VAL A 86 -0.18 9.37 -9.87
C VAL A 86 0.46 10.06 -11.06
N ASP A 87 0.21 11.36 -11.23
CA ASP A 87 0.73 12.19 -12.31
C ASP A 87 0.44 11.59 -13.70
N GLY A 88 -0.75 11.01 -13.87
CA GLY A 88 -1.15 10.32 -15.10
C GLY A 88 -0.52 8.93 -15.32
N GLU A 89 0.40 8.50 -14.46
CA GLU A 89 1.00 7.15 -14.48
C GLU A 89 0.26 6.19 -13.56
N ILE A 90 0.40 4.88 -13.80
CA ILE A 90 -0.06 3.84 -12.88
C ILE A 90 1.17 3.17 -12.24
N LEU A 91 1.21 3.16 -10.91
CA LEU A 91 2.29 2.58 -10.13
C LEU A 91 1.78 1.41 -9.29
N HIS A 92 2.57 0.34 -9.21
CA HIS A 92 2.25 -0.86 -8.43
C HIS A 92 3.30 -1.11 -7.35
N TYR A 93 2.88 -1.08 -6.09
CA TYR A 93 3.72 -1.32 -4.92
C TYR A 93 3.39 -2.65 -4.26
N ARG A 94 4.38 -3.53 -4.14
CA ARG A 94 4.21 -4.84 -3.48
C ARG A 94 4.36 -4.68 -1.97
N LEU A 95 3.32 -5.06 -1.24
CA LEU A 95 3.31 -5.16 0.20
C LEU A 95 3.62 -6.60 0.61
N LYS A 96 4.89 -6.84 0.95
CA LYS A 96 5.32 -8.12 1.54
C LYS A 96 5.19 -8.03 3.05
N ARG A 97 4.68 -9.09 3.67
CA ARG A 97 4.72 -9.22 5.14
C ARG A 97 6.14 -9.53 5.60
N ASP A 98 6.55 -8.89 6.68
CA ASP A 98 7.69 -9.28 7.48
C ASP A 98 7.17 -9.95 8.76
N GLY A 99 7.18 -11.27 8.78
CA GLY A 99 6.52 -12.06 9.82
C GLY A 99 5.01 -11.80 9.88
N ARG A 100 4.56 -11.07 10.92
CA ARG A 100 3.14 -10.74 11.17
C ARG A 100 2.77 -9.31 10.80
N ILE A 101 3.75 -8.49 10.41
CA ILE A 101 3.57 -7.06 10.16
C ILE A 101 3.89 -6.72 8.70
N PHE A 102 3.53 -5.52 8.31
CA PHE A 102 3.98 -4.86 7.09
C PHE A 102 4.83 -3.67 7.48
N VAL A 103 5.89 -3.41 6.71
CA VAL A 103 6.70 -2.20 6.86
C VAL A 103 6.61 -1.40 5.57
N VAL A 104 6.04 -0.20 5.65
CA VAL A 104 5.87 0.71 4.52
C VAL A 104 6.39 2.07 4.93
N ASN A 105 7.43 2.54 4.23
CA ASN A 105 8.11 3.80 4.53
C ASN A 105 8.48 3.96 6.03
N GLN A 106 9.18 2.95 6.59
CA GLN A 106 9.59 2.88 8.02
C GLN A 106 8.45 2.84 9.04
N THR A 107 7.19 2.86 8.58
CA THR A 107 6.02 2.72 9.44
C THR A 107 5.59 1.26 9.46
N VAL A 108 5.27 0.76 10.66
CA VAL A 108 4.86 -0.62 10.90
C VAL A 108 3.34 -0.71 10.96
N PHE A 109 2.77 -1.68 10.28
CA PHE A 109 1.34 -1.95 10.23
C PHE A 109 1.04 -3.42 10.49
N GLU A 110 -0.03 -3.72 11.20
CA GLU A 110 -0.42 -5.11 11.50
C GLU A 110 -1.20 -5.75 10.34
N ASN A 111 -1.92 -4.92 9.57
CA ASN A 111 -2.74 -5.36 8.46
C ASN A 111 -2.86 -4.27 7.40
N VAL A 112 -3.36 -4.66 6.23
CA VAL A 112 -3.48 -3.77 5.08
C VAL A 112 -4.52 -2.66 5.27
N ASN A 113 -5.55 -2.87 6.10
CA ASN A 113 -6.53 -1.82 6.41
C ASN A 113 -5.86 -0.65 7.14
N GLN A 114 -4.95 -0.93 8.09
CA GLN A 114 -4.18 0.12 8.77
C GLN A 114 -3.29 0.91 7.80
N ILE A 115 -2.68 0.24 6.80
CA ILE A 115 -1.90 0.92 5.75
C ILE A 115 -2.79 1.91 5.01
N VAL A 116 -3.94 1.43 4.52
CA VAL A 116 -4.86 2.28 3.72
C VAL A 116 -5.39 3.44 4.55
N GLU A 117 -5.80 3.19 5.79
CA GLU A 117 -6.32 4.25 6.67
C GLU A 117 -5.28 5.32 6.98
N TYR A 118 -4.03 4.92 7.22
CA TYR A 118 -2.93 5.85 7.44
C TYR A 118 -2.66 6.71 6.20
N TYR A 119 -2.48 6.10 5.04
CA TYR A 119 -2.18 6.81 3.79
C TYR A 119 -3.39 7.48 3.15
N ARG A 120 -4.57 7.39 3.75
CA ARG A 120 -5.72 8.21 3.37
C ARG A 120 -5.54 9.68 3.74
N THR A 121 -4.81 9.93 4.83
CA THR A 121 -4.55 11.27 5.38
C THR A 121 -3.08 11.68 5.29
N HIS A 122 -2.18 10.75 4.96
CA HIS A 122 -0.74 10.98 4.77
C HIS A 122 -0.33 10.69 3.34
N GLU A 123 0.69 11.41 2.86
CA GLU A 123 1.25 11.21 1.53
C GLU A 123 1.81 9.78 1.39
N PHE A 124 1.44 9.10 0.31
CA PHE A 124 1.95 7.75 0.01
C PHE A 124 3.16 7.82 -0.92
N VAL A 125 2.98 8.43 -2.10
CA VAL A 125 4.01 8.54 -3.13
C VAL A 125 3.90 9.89 -3.83
N ARG A 126 5.04 10.57 -4.07
CA ARG A 126 5.10 11.88 -4.78
C ARG A 126 4.07 12.91 -4.24
N GLY A 127 3.87 12.96 -2.92
CA GLY A 127 2.90 13.85 -2.29
C GLY A 127 1.42 13.44 -2.42
N ILE A 128 1.11 12.32 -3.06
CA ILE A 128 -0.27 11.88 -3.30
C ILE A 128 -0.70 10.83 -2.26
N PRO A 129 -1.80 11.07 -1.51
CA PRO A 129 -2.40 10.09 -0.61
C PRO A 129 -3.33 9.10 -1.34
N LEU A 130 -3.72 8.03 -0.66
CA LEU A 130 -4.72 7.06 -1.11
C LEU A 130 -6.13 7.64 -0.95
N ARG A 131 -6.60 8.39 -1.95
CA ARG A 131 -7.82 9.21 -1.85
C ARG A 131 -9.08 8.51 -2.32
N PHE A 132 -9.04 7.95 -3.52
CA PHE A 132 -10.24 7.48 -4.21
C PHE A 132 -10.20 5.95 -4.31
N PRO A 133 -10.87 5.24 -3.37
CA PRO A 133 -10.92 3.79 -3.40
C PRO A 133 -11.73 3.34 -4.62
N ILE A 134 -11.22 2.37 -5.39
CA ILE A 134 -11.95 1.76 -6.51
C ILE A 134 -11.97 0.24 -6.39
N ASN A 135 -13.04 -0.36 -6.91
CA ASN A 135 -13.19 -1.81 -7.03
C ASN A 135 -13.91 -2.19 -8.34
N GLU A 136 -14.03 -3.50 -8.58
CA GLU A 136 -14.71 -4.05 -9.75
C GLU A 136 -16.24 -3.84 -9.74
N THR A 137 -16.85 -3.62 -8.57
CA THR A 137 -18.31 -3.46 -8.43
C THR A 137 -18.79 -2.05 -8.76
N ASP A 138 -17.95 -1.04 -8.54
CA ASP A 138 -18.29 0.38 -8.69
C ASP A 138 -18.16 0.86 -10.14
N ILE A 139 -17.34 0.19 -10.94
CA ILE A 139 -17.02 0.59 -12.31
C ILE A 139 -17.42 -0.51 -13.29
N LYS A 140 -18.54 -0.32 -13.98
CA LYS A 140 -18.84 -1.10 -15.19
C LYS A 140 -17.85 -0.66 -16.26
N LEU A 141 -16.91 -1.54 -16.61
CA LEU A 141 -15.94 -1.34 -17.69
C LEU A 141 -16.66 -0.79 -18.94
N SER A 142 -16.55 0.51 -19.17
CA SER A 142 -17.04 1.12 -20.41
C SER A 142 -15.98 0.90 -21.49
N PRO A 143 -16.35 0.43 -22.70
CA PRO A 143 -15.40 0.22 -23.80
C PRO A 143 -14.79 1.53 -24.35
N ASN A 144 -15.18 2.70 -23.83
CA ASN A 144 -14.81 4.00 -24.38
C ASN A 144 -13.60 4.69 -23.71
N CYS A 145 -12.78 3.99 -22.91
CA CYS A 145 -11.52 4.56 -22.40
C CYS A 145 -10.41 4.47 -23.45
N THR A 146 -10.08 5.60 -24.05
CA THR A 146 -9.11 5.74 -25.15
C THR A 146 -7.65 5.73 -24.66
N GLU A 147 -7.40 5.95 -23.37
CA GLU A 147 -6.06 5.98 -22.78
C GLU A 147 -5.74 4.67 -22.04
N ILE A 148 -4.90 3.85 -22.64
CA ILE A 148 -4.37 2.63 -22.03
C ILE A 148 -3.02 2.97 -21.40
N THR A 149 -3.05 3.51 -20.18
CA THR A 149 -1.82 3.68 -19.41
C THR A 149 -1.42 2.31 -18.88
N GLN A 150 -0.24 1.83 -19.28
CA GLN A 150 0.37 0.64 -18.66
C GLN A 150 1.15 1.05 -17.43
N GLY A 151 0.93 0.34 -16.34
CA GLY A 151 1.56 0.59 -15.07
C GLY A 151 2.89 -0.12 -14.89
N SER A 152 3.71 0.41 -14.00
CA SER A 152 5.04 -0.11 -13.66
C SER A 152 5.10 -0.57 -12.21
N TYR A 153 5.88 -1.62 -11.93
CA TYR A 153 6.15 -2.04 -10.55
C TYR A 153 7.25 -1.17 -9.96
N GLN A 154 7.02 -0.72 -8.73
CA GLN A 154 7.91 0.12 -7.95
C GLN A 154 8.26 -0.56 -6.63
N GLU A 155 9.44 -0.25 -6.10
CA GLU A 155 9.90 -0.76 -4.80
C GLU A 155 9.51 0.19 -3.68
N LEU A 156 9.17 -0.36 -2.50
CA LEU A 156 8.79 0.47 -1.35
C LEU A 156 9.92 1.39 -0.87
N SER A 157 11.18 1.07 -1.16
CA SER A 157 12.33 1.93 -0.87
C SER A 157 12.29 3.25 -1.63
N GLN A 158 11.69 3.28 -2.82
CA GLN A 158 11.59 4.48 -3.65
C GLN A 158 10.60 5.50 -3.08
N LEU A 159 9.73 5.10 -2.13
CA LEU A 159 8.88 6.05 -1.41
C LEU A 159 9.70 7.05 -0.57
N GLN A 160 10.99 6.76 -0.32
CA GLN A 160 11.92 7.64 0.38
C GLN A 160 12.75 8.51 -0.57
N GLU A 161 12.76 8.20 -1.87
CA GLU A 161 13.57 8.93 -2.84
C GLU A 161 12.94 10.30 -3.09
N LYS A 162 13.49 11.31 -2.40
CA LYS A 162 13.21 12.70 -2.70
C LYS A 162 13.70 13.01 -4.12
N ILE A 163 12.80 13.48 -4.98
CA ILE A 163 13.19 13.99 -6.27
C ILE A 163 13.87 15.34 -6.03
N LEU A 164 15.11 15.50 -6.45
CA LEU A 164 15.85 16.75 -6.30
C LEU A 164 16.03 17.42 -7.66
N ALA A 165 15.67 18.69 -7.75
CA ALA A 165 15.91 19.52 -8.93
C ALA A 165 16.96 20.57 -8.63
N ARG A 166 17.84 20.85 -9.60
CA ARG A 166 18.78 21.96 -9.52
C ARG A 166 18.28 23.14 -10.34
N ALA A 167 18.09 24.29 -9.69
CA ALA A 167 17.74 25.53 -10.36
C ALA A 167 18.87 25.97 -11.28
N LEU A 168 18.61 26.15 -12.58
CA LEU A 168 19.63 26.62 -13.53
C LEU A 168 19.84 28.14 -13.47
N ARG A 169 18.81 28.88 -13.02
CA ARG A 169 18.79 30.34 -12.95
C ARG A 169 18.15 30.75 -11.62
N PRO A 170 18.45 31.95 -11.11
CA PRO A 170 17.74 32.45 -9.93
C PRO A 170 16.29 32.74 -10.31
N TYR A 171 15.37 32.44 -9.40
CA TYR A 171 13.96 32.77 -9.54
C TYR A 171 13.50 33.51 -8.30
N ARG A 172 12.75 34.60 -8.51
CA ARG A 172 12.12 35.36 -7.45
C ARG A 172 10.62 35.20 -7.65
N GLY A 173 9.97 34.63 -6.64
CA GLY A 173 8.54 34.39 -6.62
C GLY A 173 7.76 35.68 -6.86
N VAL A 174 6.72 35.57 -7.68
CA VAL A 174 5.87 36.69 -8.09
C VAL A 174 4.59 36.70 -7.26
N THR A 175 4.10 35.52 -6.90
CA THR A 175 2.89 35.31 -6.09
C THR A 175 3.23 34.82 -4.69
N GLU A 176 2.27 34.91 -3.77
CA GLU A 176 2.44 34.55 -2.34
C GLU A 176 2.77 33.06 -2.11
N GLY A 177 2.56 32.19 -3.11
CA GLY A 177 2.89 30.76 -3.06
C GLY A 177 4.17 30.36 -3.79
N ASP A 178 4.86 31.29 -4.45
CA ASP A 178 6.04 30.96 -5.25
C ASP A 178 7.31 30.82 -4.39
N LEU A 179 8.04 29.73 -4.59
CA LEU A 179 9.36 29.55 -3.97
C LEU A 179 10.39 30.47 -4.62
N SER A 180 11.09 31.29 -3.82
CA SER A 180 12.21 32.12 -4.30
C SER A 180 13.55 31.45 -4.00
N PHE A 181 14.43 31.35 -4.99
CA PHE A 181 15.70 30.64 -4.86
C PHE A 181 16.80 31.19 -5.78
N PRO A 182 18.08 31.10 -5.38
CA PRO A 182 19.21 31.50 -6.22
C PRO A 182 19.52 30.47 -7.32
N ALA A 183 20.37 30.85 -8.28
CA ALA A 183 20.91 29.89 -9.24
C ALA A 183 21.66 28.77 -8.53
N ASN A 184 21.56 27.56 -9.07
CA ASN A 184 22.12 26.32 -8.53
C ASN A 184 21.53 25.86 -7.18
N ALA A 185 20.45 26.45 -6.71
CA ALA A 185 19.70 25.91 -5.57
C ALA A 185 19.25 24.47 -5.86
N ILE A 186 19.35 23.61 -4.85
CA ILE A 186 18.78 22.26 -4.88
C ILE A 186 17.42 22.34 -4.19
N ILE A 187 16.38 22.03 -4.94
CA ILE A 187 14.99 22.08 -4.49
C ILE A 187 14.49 20.65 -4.41
N THR A 188 13.85 20.29 -3.31
CA THR A 188 13.15 19.01 -3.23
C THR A 188 11.83 19.15 -3.99
N VAL A 189 11.68 18.41 -5.08
CA VAL A 189 10.45 18.39 -5.87
C VAL A 189 9.43 17.51 -5.14
N LEU A 190 8.38 18.15 -4.65
CA LEU A 190 7.26 17.49 -3.98
C LEU A 190 6.24 16.99 -5.01
N ARG A 191 5.93 17.81 -6.03
CA ARG A 191 5.03 17.44 -7.14
C ARG A 191 5.48 18.04 -8.46
N LYS A 192 5.31 17.29 -9.54
CA LYS A 192 5.64 17.69 -10.90
C LYS A 192 4.37 17.79 -11.74
N GLU A 193 3.89 19.00 -12.00
CA GLU A 193 2.80 19.23 -12.95
C GLU A 193 3.36 19.73 -14.28
N GLU A 194 2.53 19.74 -15.34
CA GLU A 194 2.97 20.09 -16.69
C GLU A 194 3.51 21.52 -16.80
N ALA A 195 2.92 22.46 -16.06
CA ALA A 195 3.28 23.88 -16.13
C ALA A 195 4.17 24.36 -14.97
N PHE A 196 3.95 23.87 -13.75
CA PHE A 196 4.66 24.30 -12.54
C PHE A 196 4.98 23.12 -11.64
N TRP A 197 6.13 23.17 -10.98
CA TRP A 197 6.53 22.15 -10.00
C TRP A 197 6.46 22.77 -8.62
N THR A 198 6.04 21.97 -7.64
CA THR A 198 6.05 22.39 -6.24
C THR A 198 7.22 21.75 -5.52
N GLY A 199 7.83 22.48 -4.61
CA GLY A 199 8.99 22.03 -3.87
C GLY A 199 9.32 22.91 -2.68
N ASP A 200 10.21 22.43 -1.83
CA ASP A 200 10.77 23.11 -0.66
C ASP A 200 12.31 23.19 -0.69
#